data_AF-A0A392SYY3-F1
#
_entry.id   AF-A0A392SYY3-F1
#
_cell.length_a   1.000
_cell.length_b   1.000
_cell.length_c   1.000
_cell.angle_alpha   90.00
_cell.angle_beta   90.00
_cell.angle_gamma   90.00
#
_symmetry.space_group_name_H-M   'P 1'
#
loop_
_entity.id
_entity.type
_entity.pdbx_description
1 polymer ?
#
loop_
_entity_poly.entity_id
_entity_poly.type
_entity_poly.pdbx_seq_one_letter_code
_entity_poly.pdbx_strand_id
1 'polypeptide(L)'
;MLKCWSDIPGYNLFVREKWNTMQVDGWGGFVLKEKLKMIKLAHKEWHAAHTQNLPSRLDALKAQLSDLDNKGEEEDLWMPKLRNFTG
;
A
#
# COMPACT_ATOMS: atom_id res chain seq x y z
N MET A 1 0.52 10.21 -12.58
CA MET A 1 -0.26 9.31 -11.70
C MET A 1 -0.17 9.87 -10.28
N LEU A 2 -1.20 10.58 -9.79
CA LEU A 2 -1.14 11.38 -8.54
C LEU A 2 -2.43 11.32 -7.69
N LYS A 3 -3.45 10.54 -8.10
CA LYS A 3 -4.76 10.47 -7.42
C LYS A 3 -4.85 9.40 -6.33
N CYS A 4 -3.78 8.66 -6.05
CA CYS A 4 -3.84 7.43 -5.26
C CYS A 4 -4.20 7.63 -3.78
N TRP A 5 -4.14 8.88 -3.26
CA TRP A 5 -4.27 9.15 -1.84
C TRP A 5 -5.72 9.43 -1.41
N SER A 6 -6.53 10.04 -2.29
CA SER A 6 -7.97 10.27 -2.02
C SER A 6 -8.76 8.97 -1.94
N ASP A 7 -8.24 7.92 -2.56
CA ASP A 7 -8.88 6.61 -2.65
C ASP A 7 -8.57 5.74 -1.41
N ILE A 8 -7.66 6.19 -0.53
CA ILE A 8 -7.34 5.49 0.72
C ILE A 8 -8.43 5.80 1.77
N PRO A 9 -9.12 4.78 2.30
CA PRO A 9 -10.11 4.97 3.34
C PRO A 9 -9.54 5.75 4.53
N GLY A 10 -10.26 6.77 4.99
CA GLY A 10 -9.84 7.61 6.11
C GLY A 10 -8.96 8.82 5.73
N TYR A 11 -8.50 8.95 4.49
CA TYR A 11 -7.69 10.10 4.06
C TYR A 11 -8.38 11.45 4.32
N ASN A 12 -9.65 11.59 3.91
CA ASN A 12 -10.40 12.84 4.11
C ASN A 12 -10.60 13.19 5.59
N LEU A 13 -10.80 12.17 6.44
CA LEU A 13 -10.93 12.35 7.89
C LEU A 13 -9.58 12.81 8.47
N PHE A 14 -8.49 12.12 8.12
CA PHE A 14 -7.13 12.46 8.51
C PHE A 14 -6.77 13.92 8.18
N VAL A 15 -7.02 14.35 6.93
CA VAL A 15 -6.75 15.73 6.50
C VAL A 15 -7.55 16.73 7.31
N ARG A 16 -8.85 16.48 7.53
CA ARG A 16 -9.74 17.36 8.30
C ARG A 16 -9.27 17.51 9.76
N GLU A 17 -8.97 16.40 10.42
CA GLU A 17 -8.51 16.40 11.81
C GLU A 17 -7.17 17.11 11.97
N LYS A 18 -6.20 16.77 11.11
CA LYS A 18 -4.88 17.43 11.10
C LYS A 18 -4.99 18.93 10.80
N TRP A 19 -5.83 19.32 9.85
CA TRP A 19 -6.04 20.74 9.55
C TRP A 19 -6.62 21.53 10.73
N ASN A 20 -7.60 20.96 11.42
CA ASN A 20 -8.28 21.63 12.54
C ASN A 20 -7.41 21.72 13.79
N THR A 21 -6.48 20.78 13.99
CA THR A 21 -5.55 20.77 15.13
C THR A 21 -4.33 21.68 14.92
N MET A 22 -3.97 22.00 13.66
CA MET A 22 -2.85 22.88 13.35
C MET A 22 -3.17 24.35 13.70
N GLN A 23 -2.45 24.84 14.70
CA GLN A 23 -2.41 26.26 15.06
C GLN A 23 -1.17 26.91 14.44
N VAL A 24 -1.39 27.94 13.63
CA VAL A 24 -0.36 28.78 13.03
C VAL A 24 -0.88 30.21 13.06
N ASP A 25 -0.08 31.12 13.63
CA ASP A 25 -0.42 32.54 13.72
C ASP A 25 0.28 33.36 12.62
N GLY A 26 -0.35 34.48 12.24
CA GLY A 26 0.19 35.43 11.28
C GLY A 26 -0.84 35.90 10.24
N TRP A 27 -0.35 36.53 9.17
CA TRP A 27 -1.20 36.89 8.03
C TRP A 27 -1.73 35.63 7.33
N GLY A 28 -3.00 35.65 6.89
CA GLY A 28 -3.67 34.52 6.26
C GLY A 28 -2.87 33.80 5.17
N GLY A 29 -2.08 34.50 4.35
CA GLY A 29 -1.22 33.87 3.34
C GLY A 29 -0.08 33.03 3.95
N PHE A 30 0.52 33.52 5.02
CA PHE A 30 1.54 32.79 5.79
C PHE A 30 0.93 31.58 6.50
N VAL A 31 -0.21 31.78 7.18
CA VAL A 31 -0.95 30.71 7.87
C VAL A 31 -1.29 29.58 6.89
N LEU A 32 -1.84 29.90 5.72
CA LEU A 32 -2.18 28.93 4.70
C LEU A 32 -0.95 28.15 4.20
N LYS A 33 0.14 28.87 3.88
CA LYS A 33 1.40 28.26 3.42
C LYS A 33 1.95 27.25 4.42
N GLU A 34 2.02 27.62 5.70
CA GLU A 34 2.58 26.76 6.73
C GLU A 34 1.67 25.57 7.04
N LYS A 35 0.34 25.76 7.11
CA LYS A 35 -0.61 24.64 7.28
C LYS A 35 -0.51 23.63 6.13
N LEU A 36 -0.33 24.08 4.89
CA LEU A 36 -0.11 23.19 3.74
C LEU A 36 1.20 22.41 3.84
N LYS A 37 2.30 23.03 4.31
CA LYS A 37 3.57 22.32 4.56
C LYS A 37 3.42 21.25 5.63
N MET A 38 2.74 21.58 6.72
CA MET A 38 2.49 20.66 7.82
C MET A 38 1.62 19.47 7.38
N ILE A 39 0.54 19.71 6.62
CA ILE A 39 -0.26 18.63 6.02
C ILE A 39 0.61 17.74 5.14
N LYS A 40 1.44 18.32 4.28
CA LYS A 40 2.31 17.54 3.38
C LYS A 40 3.26 16.63 4.16
N LEU A 41 3.78 17.08 5.30
CA LEU A 41 4.64 16.27 6.16
C LEU A 41 3.85 15.17 6.87
N ALA A 42 2.77 15.53 7.57
CA ALA A 42 1.92 14.59 8.29
C ALA A 42 1.38 13.49 7.36
N HIS A 43 1.08 13.84 6.11
CA HIS A 43 0.62 12.91 5.09
C HIS A 43 1.67 11.88 4.69
N LYS A 44 2.95 12.28 4.58
CA LYS A 44 4.05 11.34 4.33
C LYS A 44 4.20 10.35 5.48
N GLU A 45 4.13 10.83 6.71
CA GLU A 45 4.22 10.01 7.92
C GLU A 45 3.02 9.06 8.02
N TRP A 46 1.82 9.58 7.81
CA TRP A 46 0.60 8.79 7.82
C TRP A 46 0.65 7.70 6.76
N HIS A 47 1.04 8.00 5.53
CA HIS A 47 1.19 6.98 4.50
C HIS A 47 2.28 5.99 4.84
N ALA A 48 3.43 6.41 5.37
CA ALA A 48 4.46 5.47 5.83
C ALA A 48 3.89 4.50 6.89
N ALA A 49 3.17 4.99 7.89
CA ALA A 49 2.55 4.14 8.91
C ALA A 49 1.40 3.25 8.37
N HIS A 50 0.60 3.79 7.44
CA HIS A 50 -0.61 3.13 6.93
C HIS A 50 -0.31 2.14 5.78
N THR A 51 0.81 2.32 5.08
CA THR A 51 1.29 1.44 4.00
C THR A 51 2.54 0.63 4.39
N GLN A 52 3.02 0.75 5.63
CA GLN A 52 4.04 -0.13 6.15
C GLN A 52 3.54 -1.58 6.07
N ASN A 53 4.39 -2.45 5.54
CA ASN A 53 4.13 -3.83 5.12
C ASN A 53 3.54 -4.06 3.72
N LEU A 54 3.29 -3.05 2.89
CA LEU A 54 2.93 -3.31 1.49
C LEU A 54 4.03 -4.03 0.70
N PRO A 55 5.32 -3.65 0.81
CA PRO A 55 6.39 -4.39 0.16
C PRO A 55 6.51 -5.83 0.65
N SER A 56 6.49 -6.05 1.97
CA SER A 56 6.58 -7.40 2.55
C SER A 56 5.35 -8.26 2.23
N ARG A 57 4.14 -7.68 2.19
CA ARG A 57 2.93 -8.38 1.73
C ARG A 57 2.98 -8.70 0.24
N LEU A 58 3.53 -7.80 -0.57
CA LEU A 58 3.73 -8.05 -2.00
C LEU A 58 4.73 -9.18 -2.21
N ASP A 59 5.84 -9.19 -1.48
CA ASP A 59 6.85 -10.25 -1.57
C ASP A 59 6.30 -11.59 -1.07
N ALA A 60 5.53 -11.60 0.02
CA ALA A 60 4.82 -12.79 0.49
C ALA A 60 3.81 -13.31 -0.54
N LEU A 61 3.06 -12.42 -1.21
CA LEU A 61 2.13 -12.79 -2.27
C LEU A 61 2.85 -13.33 -3.51
N LYS A 62 3.99 -12.74 -3.89
CA LYS A 62 4.83 -13.27 -4.97
C LYS A 62 5.36 -14.67 -4.64
N ALA A 63 5.83 -14.87 -3.41
CA ALA A 63 6.30 -16.19 -2.96
C ALA A 63 5.17 -17.23 -3.02
N GLN A 64 3.97 -16.89 -2.53
CA GLN A 64 2.79 -17.76 -2.62
C GLN A 64 2.41 -18.06 -4.07
N LEU A 65 2.49 -17.08 -4.97
CA LEU A 65 2.20 -17.26 -6.38
C LEU A 65 3.21 -18.23 -7.02
N SER A 66 4.51 -18.06 -6.76
CA SER A 66 5.54 -18.98 -7.24
C SER A 66 5.37 -20.41 -6.69
N ASP A 67 4.99 -20.57 -5.42
CA ASP A 67 4.73 -21.89 -4.85
C ASP A 67 3.54 -22.59 -5.50
N LEU A 68 2.50 -21.85 -5.89
CA LEU A 68 1.34 -22.38 -6.60
C LEU A 68 1.69 -22.75 -8.06
N ASP A 69 2.50 -21.93 -8.73
CA ASP A 69 2.96 -22.18 -10.09
C ASP A 69 3.78 -23.49 -10.14
N ASN A 70 4.74 -23.63 -9.22
CA ASN A 70 5.56 -24.84 -9.10
C ASN A 70 4.72 -26.10 -8.83
N LYS A 71 3.69 -26.01 -7.97
CA LYS A 71 2.79 -27.14 -7.69
C LYS A 71 1.94 -27.53 -8.90
N GLY A 72 1.48 -26.55 -9.68
CA GLY A 72 0.77 -26.80 -10.93
C GLY A 72 1.64 -27.53 -11.95
N GLU A 73 2.90 -27.10 -12.10
CA GLU A 73 3.87 -27.78 -12.96
C GLU A 73 4.19 -29.19 -12.47
N GLU A 74 4.28 -29.40 -11.15
CA GLU A 74 4.51 -30.73 -10.57
C GLU A 74 3.33 -31.67 -10.88
N GLU A 75 2.09 -31.24 -10.63
CA GLU A 75 0.89 -32.03 -10.95
C GLU A 75 0.81 -32.39 -12.45
N ASP A 76 1.14 -31.44 -13.33
CA ASP A 76 1.24 -31.65 -14.78
C ASP A 76 2.39 -32.60 -15.16
N LEU A 77 3.43 -32.75 -14.33
CA LEU A 77 4.52 -33.72 -14.52
C LEU A 77 4.18 -35.11 -14.00
N TRP A 78 3.42 -35.20 -12.90
CA TRP A 78 2.98 -36.46 -12.30
C TRP A 78 1.92 -37.18 -13.17
N MET A 79 1.03 -36.45 -13.83
CA MET A 79 -0.01 -37.03 -14.70
C MET A 79 0.55 -37.86 -15.88
N PRO A 80 1.48 -37.36 -16.71
CA PRO A 80 2.12 -38.15 -17.77
C PRO A 80 3.02 -39.26 -17.23
N LYS A 81 3.69 -39.05 -16.09
CA LYS A 81 4.60 -40.05 -15.51
C LYS A 81 3.85 -41.26 -14.96
N LEU A 82 2.73 -41.06 -14.27
CA LEU A 82 1.86 -42.14 -13.81
C LEU A 82 1.30 -42.96 -14.97
N ARG A 83 0.91 -42.29 -16.08
CA ARG A 83 0.44 -42.94 -17.30
C ARG A 83 1.49 -43.88 -17.93
N ASN A 84 2.77 -43.55 -17.82
CA ASN A 84 3.88 -44.36 -18.34
C ASN A 84 4.30 -45.52 -17.42
N PHE A 85 3.89 -45.50 -16.14
CA PHE A 85 4.15 -46.59 -15.18
C PHE A 85 3.05 -47.65 -15.16
N THR A 86 1.85 -47.33 -15.66
CA THR A 86 0.70 -48.25 -15.73
C THR A 86 0.48 -48.85 -17.13
N GLY A 87 1.47 -48.76 -18.03
CA GLY A 87 1.44 -49.30 -19.40
C GLY A 87 2.30 -50.54 -19.56
#